data_AF-A0A0A0CVY2-F1
#
_entry.id   AF-A0A0A0CVY2-F1
#
_cell.length_a   1.000
_cell.length_b   1.000
_cell.length_c   1.000
_cell.angle_alpha   90.00
_cell.angle_beta   90.00
_cell.angle_gamma   90.00
#
_symmetry.space_group_name_H-M   'P 1'
#
loop_
_entity.id
_entity.type
_entity.pdbx_description
1 polymer ?
#
loop_
_entity_poly.entity_id
_entity_poly.type
_entity_poly.pdbx_seq_one_letter_code
_entity_poly.pdbx_strand_id
1 'polypeptide(L)'
;MKTDDLITALAQDAPVRWRLGRAVAAAMAGGAVIAAVIFFTGIGVRPDAMQAAMTIRYLFKFVVTLALAVTATGLILHLARPGVPLGAWRWALLAAPLLLAVAVVLEMMAMPMSTWGARW
;
A
#
# COMPACT_ATOMS: atom_id res chain seq x y z
N MET A 1 20.59 -33.49 -22.29
CA MET A 1 20.70 -32.03 -22.08
C MET A 1 20.15 -31.74 -20.69
N LYS A 2 20.92 -31.10 -19.81
CA LYS A 2 20.48 -30.78 -18.45
C LYS A 2 19.78 -29.42 -18.48
N THR A 3 18.65 -29.31 -17.77
CA THR A 3 17.88 -28.06 -17.66
C THR A 3 18.74 -26.89 -17.17
N ASP A 4 19.75 -27.17 -16.35
CA ASP A 4 20.70 -26.18 -15.83
C ASP A 4 21.51 -25.49 -16.93
N ASP A 5 21.88 -26.21 -18.00
CA ASP A 5 22.62 -25.66 -19.14
C ASP A 5 21.75 -24.67 -19.93
N LEU A 6 20.44 -24.99 -20.05
CA LEU A 6 19.44 -24.18 -20.72
C LEU A 6 19.14 -22.89 -19.94
N ILE A 7 19.00 -22.99 -18.61
CA ILE A 7 18.85 -21.83 -17.72
C ILE A 7 20.09 -20.93 -17.77
N THR A 8 21.29 -21.52 -17.79
CA THR A 8 22.55 -20.77 -17.86
C THR A 8 22.67 -20.00 -19.18
N ALA A 9 22.31 -20.62 -20.31
CA ALA A 9 22.30 -19.96 -21.61
C ALA A 9 21.29 -18.81 -21.67
N LEU A 10 20.06 -19.01 -21.16
CA LEU A 10 19.02 -17.98 -21.08
C LEU A 10 19.40 -16.81 -20.14
N ALA A 11 20.08 -17.10 -19.04
CA ALA A 11 20.49 -16.07 -18.07
C ALA A 11 21.62 -15.17 -18.60
N GLN A 12 22.47 -15.69 -19.49
CA GLN A 12 23.54 -14.91 -20.13
C GLN A 12 23.02 -13.93 -21.17
N ASP A 13 21.89 -14.23 -21.81
CA ASP A 13 21.31 -13.41 -22.88
C ASP A 13 20.41 -12.25 -22.40
N ALA A 14 20.06 -12.22 -21.10
CA ALA A 14 19.17 -11.21 -20.54
C ALA A 14 19.94 -10.19 -19.67
N PRO A 15 20.44 -9.07 -20.23
CA PRO A 15 21.04 -8.03 -19.41
C PRO A 15 19.98 -7.43 -18.48
N VAL A 16 20.09 -7.71 -17.17
CA VAL A 16 19.23 -7.14 -16.13
C VAL A 16 19.60 -5.66 -15.95
N ARG A 17 19.01 -4.81 -16.80
CA ARG A 17 19.27 -3.36 -16.79
C ARG A 17 18.83 -2.70 -15.49
N TRP A 18 17.70 -3.13 -14.92
CA TRP A 18 17.12 -2.55 -13.70
C TRP A 18 16.76 -3.65 -12.70
N ARG A 19 17.19 -3.51 -11.44
CA ARG A 19 16.74 -4.40 -10.36
C ARG A 19 15.24 -4.20 -10.17
N LEU A 20 14.45 -5.27 -10.16
CA LEU A 20 12.98 -5.25 -10.04
C LEU A 20 12.48 -4.29 -8.95
N GLY A 21 13.08 -4.31 -7.76
CA GLY A 21 12.70 -3.41 -6.67
C GLY A 21 12.87 -1.92 -7.00
N ARG A 22 13.92 -1.53 -7.74
CA ARG A 22 14.11 -0.14 -8.19
C ARG A 22 13.09 0.24 -9.27
N ALA A 23 12.79 -0.68 -10.19
CA ALA A 23 11.78 -0.45 -11.21
C ALA A 23 10.39 -0.25 -10.61
N VAL A 24 10.00 -1.10 -9.64
CA VAL A 24 8.72 -0.96 -8.91
C VAL A 24 8.69 0.34 -8.10
N ALA A 25 9.78 0.70 -7.41
CA ALA A 25 9.84 1.96 -6.67
C ALA A 25 9.69 3.19 -7.59
N ALA A 26 10.35 3.18 -8.75
CA ALA A 26 10.22 4.24 -9.75
C ALA A 26 8.79 4.31 -10.34
N ALA A 27 8.17 3.15 -10.62
CA ALA A 27 6.80 3.09 -11.08
C ALA A 27 5.80 3.61 -10.03
N MET A 28 6.00 3.28 -8.76
CA MET A 28 5.19 3.80 -7.65
C MET A 28 5.34 5.31 -7.48
N ALA A 29 6.56 5.83 -7.57
CA ALA A 29 6.81 7.27 -7.53
C ALA A 29 6.15 8.00 -8.72
N GLY A 30 6.30 7.45 -9.93
CA GLY A 30 5.63 7.97 -11.12
C GLY A 30 4.11 7.95 -11.01
N GLY A 31 3.54 6.84 -10.53
CA GLY A 31 2.11 6.70 -10.27
C GLY A 31 1.60 7.69 -9.23
N ALA A 32 2.36 7.93 -8.15
CA ALA A 32 2.03 8.92 -7.13
C ALA A 32 2.01 10.35 -7.70
N VAL A 33 2.99 10.70 -8.56
CA VAL A 33 3.03 12.01 -9.24
C VAL A 33 1.83 12.17 -10.18
N ILE A 34 1.53 11.15 -10.99
CA ILE A 34 0.38 11.18 -11.91
C ILE A 34 -0.93 11.32 -11.11
N ALA A 35 -1.10 10.53 -10.06
CA ALA A 35 -2.27 10.61 -9.19
C ALA A 35 -2.40 11.98 -8.52
N ALA A 36 -1.30 12.58 -8.07
CA ALA A 36 -1.29 13.91 -7.50
C ALA A 36 -1.72 14.96 -8.55
N VAL A 37 -1.18 14.92 -9.77
CA VAL A 37 -1.57 15.84 -10.85
C VAL A 37 -3.07 15.73 -11.15
N ILE A 38 -3.59 14.50 -11.28
CA ILE A 38 -5.02 14.28 -11.51
C ILE A 38 -5.85 14.80 -10.33
N PHE A 39 -5.42 14.56 -9.10
CA PHE A 39 -6.11 15.03 -7.90
C PHE A 39 -6.17 16.56 -7.84
N PHE A 40 -5.04 17.25 -8.03
CA PHE A 40 -4.97 18.70 -7.94
C PHE A 40 -5.70 19.40 -9.10
N THR A 41 -5.71 18.81 -10.30
CA THR A 41 -6.39 19.41 -11.46
C THR A 41 -7.88 19.07 -11.53
N GLY A 42 -8.29 17.87 -11.10
CA GLY A 42 -9.67 17.40 -11.21
C GLY A 42 -10.54 17.68 -9.98
N ILE A 43 -9.99 17.52 -8.77
CA ILE A 43 -10.75 17.62 -7.50
C ILE A 43 -10.39 18.92 -6.76
N GLY A 44 -9.10 19.27 -6.75
CA GLY A 44 -8.58 20.40 -5.98
C GLY A 44 -8.49 20.14 -4.47
N VAL A 45 -7.79 21.04 -3.77
CA VAL A 45 -7.67 20.98 -2.31
C VAL A 45 -8.87 21.67 -1.69
N ARG A 46 -9.55 21.01 -0.75
CA ARG A 46 -10.64 21.64 -0.03
C ARG A 46 -10.13 22.79 0.86
N PRO A 47 -10.87 23.90 1.00
CA PRO A 47 -10.46 25.02 1.86
C PRO A 47 -10.29 24.63 3.33
N ASP A 48 -11.05 23.64 3.80
CA ASP A 48 -11.00 23.10 5.16
C ASP A 48 -9.95 21.99 5.34
N ALA A 49 -9.19 21.61 4.30
CA ALA A 49 -8.26 20.50 4.35
C ALA A 49 -7.18 20.66 5.44
N MET A 50 -6.71 21.89 5.67
CA MET A 50 -5.72 22.16 6.73
C MET A 50 -6.32 21.96 8.12
N GLN A 51 -7.58 22.36 8.33
CA GLN A 51 -8.28 22.15 9.60
C GLN A 51 -8.61 20.66 9.78
N ALA A 52 -9.02 19.98 8.72
CA ALA A 52 -9.28 18.55 8.73
C ALA A 52 -8.00 17.75 9.04
N ALA A 53 -6.84 18.18 8.54
CA ALA A 53 -5.55 17.53 8.80
C ALA A 53 -5.15 17.51 10.28
N MET A 54 -5.70 18.41 11.09
CA MET A 54 -5.52 18.40 12.56
C MET A 54 -6.37 17.33 13.26
N THR A 55 -7.24 16.62 12.53
CA THR A 55 -8.05 15.54 13.08
C THR A 55 -7.42 14.17 12.82
N ILE A 56 -7.39 13.33 13.85
CA ILE A 56 -6.84 11.96 13.75
C ILE A 56 -7.59 11.13 12.69
N ARG A 57 -8.90 11.35 12.55
CA ARG A 57 -9.77 10.63 11.59
C ARG A 57 -9.39 10.92 10.14
N TYR A 58 -8.96 12.15 9.84
CA TYR A 58 -8.50 12.50 8.50
C TYR A 58 -7.15 11.83 8.19
N LEU A 59 -6.17 11.96 9.08
CA LEU A 59 -4.84 11.36 8.90
C LEU A 59 -4.89 9.83 8.84
N PHE A 60 -5.79 9.21 9.61
CA PHE A 60 -5.95 7.77 9.64
C PHE A 60 -6.28 7.16 8.27
N LYS A 61 -7.00 7.89 7.40
CA LYS A 61 -7.26 7.44 6.02
C LYS A 61 -5.96 7.21 5.24
N PHE A 62 -4.97 8.07 5.42
CA PHE A 62 -3.66 7.93 4.77
C PHE A 62 -2.83 6.82 5.40
N VAL A 63 -2.90 6.66 6.73
CA VAL A 63 -2.19 5.59 7.43
C VAL A 63 -2.65 4.22 6.93
N VAL A 64 -3.97 4.00 6.82
CA VAL A 64 -4.51 2.72 6.34
C VAL A 64 -4.14 2.45 4.88
N THR A 65 -4.25 3.46 4.00
CA THR A 65 -3.94 3.27 2.58
C THR A 65 -2.46 3.05 2.34
N LEU A 66 -1.58 3.78 3.05
CA LEU A 66 -0.12 3.57 2.97
C LEU A 66 0.28 2.22 3.56
N ALA A 67 -0.30 1.81 4.69
CA ALA A 67 -0.04 0.49 5.27
C ALA A 67 -0.41 -0.62 4.29
N LEU A 68 -1.58 -0.51 3.64
CA LEU A 68 -2.00 -1.47 2.62
C LEU A 68 -1.06 -1.44 1.40
N ALA A 69 -0.71 -0.26 0.89
CA ALA A 69 0.15 -0.12 -0.27
C ALA A 69 1.55 -0.72 -0.02
N VAL A 70 2.15 -0.43 1.13
CA VAL A 70 3.48 -0.95 1.51
C VAL A 70 3.42 -2.47 1.69
N THR A 71 2.40 -2.99 2.37
CA THR A 71 2.30 -4.43 2.65
C THR A 71 2.00 -5.25 1.39
N ALA A 72 1.12 -4.76 0.51
CA ALA A 72 0.87 -5.39 -0.78
C ALA A 72 2.11 -5.35 -1.69
N THR A 73 2.78 -4.20 -1.80
CA THR A 73 4.00 -4.06 -2.62
C THR A 73 5.12 -4.97 -2.11
N GLY A 74 5.31 -5.01 -0.78
CA GLY A 74 6.30 -5.88 -0.15
C GLY A 74 6.05 -7.37 -0.42
N LEU A 75 4.78 -7.79 -0.35
CA LEU A 75 4.39 -9.18 -0.66
C LEU A 75 4.62 -9.52 -2.14
N ILE A 76 4.22 -8.65 -3.07
CA ILE A 76 4.44 -8.85 -4.51
C ILE A 76 5.93 -9.02 -4.81
N LEU A 77 6.78 -8.19 -4.23
CA LEU A 77 8.23 -8.26 -4.43
C LEU A 77 8.85 -9.54 -3.83
N HIS A 78 8.26 -10.10 -2.76
CA HIS A 78 8.69 -11.39 -2.21
C HIS A 78 8.23 -12.57 -3.07
N LEU A 79 6.98 -12.54 -3.54
CA LEU A 79 6.43 -13.57 -4.43
C LEU A 79 7.15 -13.61 -5.79
N ALA A 80 7.66 -12.47 -6.25
CA ALA A 80 8.46 -12.39 -7.47
C ALA A 80 9.85 -13.04 -7.36
N ARG A 81 10.31 -13.43 -6.15
CA ARG A 81 11.58 -14.12 -5.94
C ARG A 81 11.35 -15.61 -5.74
N PRO A 82 11.66 -16.47 -6.74
CA PRO A 82 11.47 -17.91 -6.61
C PRO A 82 12.34 -18.48 -5.48
N GLY A 83 11.80 -19.42 -4.71
CA GLY A 83 12.52 -20.14 -3.65
C GLY A 83 12.68 -19.41 -2.32
N VAL A 84 12.21 -18.17 -2.19
CA VAL A 84 12.27 -17.43 -0.91
C VAL A 84 11.05 -17.79 -0.05
N PRO A 85 11.23 -18.28 1.19
CA PRO A 85 10.11 -18.53 2.09
C PRO A 85 9.44 -17.20 2.48
N LEU A 86 8.11 -17.14 2.35
CA LEU A 86 7.34 -15.94 2.65
C LEU A 86 7.38 -15.52 4.13
N GLY A 87 7.70 -16.43 5.07
CA GLY A 87 7.86 -16.10 6.49
C GLY A 87 6.73 -15.24 7.09
N ALA A 88 7.10 -14.18 7.81
CA ALA A 88 6.17 -13.21 8.39
C ALA A 88 5.40 -12.36 7.35
N TRP A 89 5.90 -12.25 6.11
CA TRP A 89 5.23 -11.49 5.05
C TRP A 89 3.84 -12.03 4.71
N ARG A 90 3.59 -13.33 4.96
CA ARG A 90 2.27 -13.95 4.79
C ARG A 90 1.17 -13.23 5.58
N TRP A 91 1.52 -12.64 6.71
CA TRP A 91 0.58 -12.00 7.63
C TRP A 91 0.49 -10.49 7.46
N ALA A 92 1.41 -9.88 6.72
CA ALA A 92 1.52 -8.43 6.72
C ALA A 92 0.33 -7.73 6.05
N LEU A 93 -0.36 -8.38 5.10
CA LEU A 93 -1.63 -7.86 4.58
C LEU A 93 -2.71 -7.70 5.66
N LEU A 94 -2.60 -8.42 6.78
CA LEU A 94 -3.50 -8.24 7.92
C LEU A 94 -3.29 -6.91 8.65
N ALA A 95 -2.19 -6.18 8.41
CA ALA A 95 -1.95 -4.90 9.07
C ALA A 95 -3.07 -3.89 8.78
N ALA A 96 -3.52 -3.76 7.53
CA ALA A 96 -4.58 -2.84 7.15
C ALA A 96 -5.95 -3.16 7.80
N PRO A 97 -6.48 -4.41 7.73
CA PRO A 97 -7.74 -4.73 8.40
C PRO A 97 -7.64 -4.66 9.93
N LEU A 98 -6.47 -4.98 10.52
CA LEU A 98 -6.27 -4.81 11.96
C LEU A 98 -6.32 -3.33 12.37
N LEU A 99 -5.67 -2.45 11.61
CA LEU A 99 -5.76 -1.00 11.84
C LEU A 99 -7.23 -0.53 11.77
N LEU A 100 -7.97 -0.97 10.75
CA LEU A 100 -9.39 -0.64 10.61
C LEU A 100 -10.23 -1.16 11.78
N ALA A 101 -10.01 -2.41 12.21
CA ALA A 101 -10.72 -2.99 13.35
C ALA A 101 -10.47 -2.19 14.63
N VAL A 102 -9.21 -1.81 14.90
CA VAL A 102 -8.87 -0.96 16.05
C VAL A 102 -9.57 0.39 15.94
N ALA A 103 -9.56 1.03 14.78
CA ALA A 103 -10.25 2.31 14.59
C ALA A 103 -11.76 2.23 14.81
N VAL A 104 -12.40 1.15 14.34
CA VAL A 104 -13.82 0.91 14.60
C VAL A 104 -14.10 0.76 16.10
N VAL A 105 -13.29 -0.03 16.81
CA VAL A 105 -13.43 -0.21 18.27
C VAL A 105 -13.28 1.14 18.99
N LEU A 106 -12.25 1.91 18.64
CA LEU A 106 -12.03 3.24 19.23
C LEU A 106 -13.19 4.20 18.96
N GLU A 107 -13.75 4.20 17.75
CA GLU A 107 -14.90 5.03 17.41
C GLU A 107 -16.15 4.60 18.19
N MET A 108 -16.36 3.29 18.37
CA MET A 108 -17.46 2.75 19.19
C MET A 108 -17.32 3.11 20.67
N MET A 109 -16.09 3.19 21.20
CA MET A 109 -15.86 3.64 22.58
C MET A 109 -16.05 5.14 22.74
N ALA A 110 -15.70 5.93 21.71
CA ALA A 110 -15.81 7.38 21.74
C ALA A 110 -17.25 7.88 21.47
N MET A 111 -18.09 7.12 20.76
CA MET A 111 -19.45 7.52 20.39
C MET A 111 -20.54 6.69 21.07
N PRO A 112 -21.42 7.33 21.88
CA PRO A 112 -22.57 6.66 22.48
C PRO A 112 -23.53 6.10 21.41
N MET A 113 -23.99 4.86 21.61
CA MET A 113 -24.91 4.14 20.70
C MET A 113 -26.21 4.91 20.39
N SER A 114 -26.67 5.75 21.31
CA SER A 114 -27.87 6.59 21.14
C SER A 114 -27.74 7.61 20.01
N THR A 115 -26.52 7.97 19.61
CA THR A 115 -26.27 8.96 18.55
C THR A 115 -26.16 8.36 17.15
N TRP A 116 -26.20 7.02 17.03
CA TRP A 116 -25.99 6.34 15.75
C TRP A 116 -27.16 6.52 14.78
N GLY A 117 -28.41 6.52 15.28
CA GLY A 117 -29.61 6.69 14.46
C GLY A 117 -29.82 8.11 13.93
N ALA A 118 -29.22 9.12 14.57
CA ALA A 118 -29.44 10.53 14.24
C ALA A 118 -28.53 11.08 13.12
N ARG A 119 -27.68 10.23 12.52
CA ARG A 119 -26.65 10.64 11.54
C ARG A 119 -26.68 9.86 10.23
N TRP A 120 -27.78 9.17 9.93
CA TRP A 120 -28.05 8.58 8.61
C TRP A 120 -28.69 9.58 7.67
#